data_AF-A0A6P7F7U3-F1
#
_entry.id   AF-A0A6P7F7U3-F1
#
_cell.length_a   1.000
_cell.length_b   1.000
_cell.length_c   1.000
_cell.angle_alpha   90.00
_cell.angle_beta   90.00
_cell.angle_gamma   90.00
#
_symmetry.space_group_name_H-M   'P 1'
#
loop_
_entity.id
_entity.type
_entity.pdbx_description
1 polymer ?
#
loop_
_entity_poly.entity_id
_entity_poly.type
_entity_poly.pdbx_seq_one_letter_code
_entity_poly.pdbx_strand_id
1 'polypeptide(L)'
;MSSNKEEEYKFWDIPEILIGIADGVVKPLPNVLFEENEVESAFRFLASGKHKGKVLIEIRKEELYSASKPIRSILATPKVCLDSQQSYIVTGGLGGLGLELAGWLIQKGATRIVLNSRRDLLNGKQAYHFRKWSNYKNITVKVDTSDTSTEEGADSLIRFAQQLGPVGVCPQ
;
A
#
# COMPACT_ATOMS: atom_id res chain seq x y z
N MET A 1 -0.87 -25.39 25.25
CA MET A 1 -1.52 -24.13 25.67
C MET A 1 -0.47 -23.12 26.07
N SER A 2 -0.08 -22.26 25.15
CA SER A 2 0.73 -21.07 25.45
C SER A 2 -0.04 -19.88 24.91
N SER A 3 -0.54 -19.07 25.84
CA SER A 3 -1.35 -17.88 25.58
C SER A 3 -0.63 -16.93 24.61
N ASN A 4 -1.24 -16.72 23.45
CA ASN A 4 -0.98 -15.55 22.63
C ASN A 4 -1.58 -14.34 23.37
N LYS A 5 -0.71 -13.50 23.94
CA LYS A 5 -1.06 -12.12 24.25
C LYS A 5 -1.01 -11.35 22.92
N GLU A 6 -2.13 -11.32 22.21
CA GLU A 6 -2.39 -10.27 21.23
C GLU A 6 -2.51 -8.96 22.01
N GLU A 7 -1.49 -8.11 21.87
CA GLU A 7 -1.53 -6.73 22.32
C GLU A 7 -2.58 -5.98 21.50
N GLU A 8 -3.80 -6.03 22.01
CA GLU A 8 -4.94 -5.24 21.58
C GLU A 8 -4.64 -3.77 21.88
N TYR A 9 -4.24 -3.02 20.85
CA TYR A 9 -4.16 -1.57 20.90
C TYR A 9 -5.55 -1.03 21.24
N LYS A 10 -5.78 -0.71 22.52
CA LYS A 10 -6.95 0.03 23.00
C LYS A 10 -7.03 1.35 22.24
N PHE A 11 -7.84 1.34 21.20
CA PHE A 11 -8.18 2.48 20.38
C PHE A 11 -9.00 3.40 21.28
N TRP A 12 -8.34 4.45 21.80
CA TRP A 12 -8.85 5.54 22.65
C TRP A 12 -10.36 5.57 22.82
N ASP A 13 -10.84 5.61 24.07
CA ASP A 13 -12.24 5.81 24.43
C ASP A 13 -12.78 7.14 23.84
N ILE A 14 -13.18 7.09 22.55
CA ILE A 14 -13.74 8.20 21.78
C ILE A 14 -14.85 8.92 22.55
N PRO A 15 -15.73 8.22 23.31
CA PRO A 15 -16.75 8.90 24.13
C PRO A 15 -16.16 9.87 25.16
N GLU A 16 -15.04 9.53 25.80
CA GLU A 16 -14.43 10.35 26.85
C GLU A 16 -13.82 11.65 26.30
N ILE A 17 -13.18 11.56 25.13
CA ILE A 17 -12.62 12.73 24.44
C ILE A 17 -13.75 13.68 24.03
N LEU A 18 -14.86 13.17 23.51
CA LEU A 18 -16.01 13.98 23.11
C LEU A 18 -16.65 14.71 24.30
N ILE A 19 -16.83 13.99 25.42
CA ILE A 19 -17.32 14.58 26.68
C ILE A 19 -16.35 15.67 27.16
N GLY A 20 -15.05 15.37 27.19
CA GLY A 20 -14.03 16.33 27.61
C GLY A 20 -13.94 17.58 26.72
N ILE A 21 -14.25 17.48 25.42
CA ILE A 21 -14.37 18.63 24.52
C ILE A 21 -15.62 19.44 24.86
N ALA A 22 -16.78 18.78 25.03
CA ALA A 22 -18.03 19.44 25.36
C ALA A 22 -17.96 20.18 26.70
N ASP A 23 -17.31 19.58 27.70
CA ASP A 23 -17.08 20.15 29.02
C ASP A 23 -15.94 21.19 29.04
N GLY A 24 -15.28 21.43 27.91
CA GLY A 24 -14.22 22.42 27.75
C GLY A 24 -12.91 22.07 28.46
N VAL A 25 -12.76 20.83 28.93
CA VAL A 25 -11.51 20.30 29.51
C VAL A 25 -10.44 20.14 28.42
N VAL A 26 -10.84 19.64 27.25
CA VAL A 26 -9.96 19.47 26.09
C VAL A 26 -9.94 20.77 25.29
N LYS A 27 -8.82 21.50 25.34
CA LYS A 27 -8.61 22.74 24.58
C LYS A 27 -7.50 22.59 23.55
N PRO A 28 -7.56 23.28 22.40
CA PRO A 28 -6.48 23.29 21.42
C PRO A 28 -5.17 23.77 22.05
N LEU A 29 -4.09 23.07 21.72
CA LEU A 29 -2.74 23.49 22.10
C LEU A 29 -2.29 24.67 21.24
N PRO A 30 -1.39 25.54 21.76
CA PRO A 30 -0.67 26.49 20.92
C PRO A 30 -0.05 25.77 19.73
N ASN A 31 -0.13 26.37 18.55
CA ASN A 31 0.40 25.77 17.35
C ASN A 31 1.31 26.73 16.58
N VAL A 32 2.24 26.16 15.83
CA VAL A 32 3.08 26.85 14.85
C VAL A 32 2.72 26.27 13.49
N LEU A 33 2.30 27.13 12.57
CA LEU A 33 1.85 26.76 11.24
C LEU A 33 2.99 26.90 10.22
N PHE A 34 3.10 25.94 9.32
CA PHE A 34 3.97 25.96 8.14
C PHE A 34 3.12 25.68 6.90
N GLU A 35 3.47 26.29 5.77
CA GLU A 35 2.79 26.04 4.50
C GLU A 35 3.19 24.68 3.89
N GLU A 36 2.43 24.20 2.90
CA GLU A 36 2.65 22.90 2.24
C GLU A 36 4.04 22.74 1.59
N ASN A 37 4.69 23.85 1.21
CA ASN A 37 6.01 23.89 0.61
C ASN A 37 7.13 24.00 1.66
N GLU A 38 6.79 24.19 2.94
CA GLU A 38 7.73 24.40 4.04
C GLU A 38 7.92 23.15 4.92
N VAL A 39 7.58 21.97 4.39
CA VAL A 39 7.67 20.69 5.12
C VAL A 39 9.06 20.48 5.73
N GLU A 40 10.12 20.76 4.98
CA GLU A 40 11.50 20.62 5.48
C GLU A 40 11.77 21.55 6.67
N SER A 41 11.37 22.81 6.56
CA SER A 41 11.48 23.82 7.63
C SER A 41 10.69 23.41 8.87
N ALA A 42 9.49 22.86 8.70
CA ALA A 42 8.66 22.35 9.77
C ALA A 42 9.35 21.22 10.54
N PHE A 43 9.93 20.23 9.84
CA PHE A 43 10.68 19.14 10.47
C PHE A 43 11.95 19.64 11.17
N ARG A 44 12.66 20.61 10.58
CA ARG A 44 13.85 21.22 11.20
C ARG A 44 13.48 21.99 12.47
N PHE A 45 12.38 22.74 12.44
CA PHE A 45 11.86 23.48 13.59
C PHE A 45 11.42 22.52 14.70
N LEU A 46 10.72 21.44 14.35
CA LEU A 46 10.35 20.37 15.28
C LEU A 46 11.59 19.77 15.97
N ALA A 47 12.62 19.42 15.20
CA ALA A 47 13.88 18.85 15.70
C ALA A 47 14.67 19.79 16.62
N SER A 48 14.52 21.11 16.46
CA SER A 48 15.20 22.10 17.31
C SER A 48 14.70 22.15 18.75
N GLY A 49 13.54 21.54 19.05
CA GLY A 49 12.93 21.55 20.39
C GLY A 49 12.42 22.93 20.86
N LYS A 50 12.46 23.95 20.01
CA LYS A 50 12.03 25.33 20.35
C LYS A 50 10.51 25.55 20.28
N HIS A 51 9.77 24.57 19.78
CA HIS A 51 8.32 24.66 19.62
C HIS A 51 7.61 24.52 20.96
N LYS A 52 6.56 25.32 21.18
CA LYS A 52 5.62 25.14 22.29
C LYS A 52 4.30 24.66 21.71
N GLY A 53 3.84 23.48 22.13
CA GLY A 53 2.60 22.88 21.63
C GLY A 53 2.80 22.05 20.36
N LYS A 54 1.99 22.26 19.33
CA LYS A 54 1.97 21.42 18.11
C LYS A 54 2.54 22.17 16.89
N VAL A 55 3.34 21.48 16.08
CA VAL A 55 3.76 21.98 14.76
C VAL A 55 2.78 21.42 13.72
N LEU A 56 2.17 22.29 12.92
CA LEU A 56 1.14 21.94 11.95
C LEU A 56 1.59 22.34 10.54
N ILE A 57 1.18 21.54 9.55
CA ILE A 57 1.39 21.84 8.13
C ILE A 57 0.02 22.11 7.50
N GLU A 58 -0.17 23.30 6.97
CA GLU A 58 -1.40 23.71 6.31
C GLU A 58 -1.41 23.21 4.85
N ILE A 59 -2.05 22.05 4.63
CA ILE A 59 -2.24 21.49 3.27
C ILE A 59 -3.32 22.27 2.50
N ARG A 60 -4.31 22.79 3.22
CA ARG A 60 -5.41 23.54 2.63
C ARG A 60 -5.94 24.55 3.63
N LYS A 61 -6.23 25.75 3.14
CA LYS A 61 -6.93 26.79 3.91
C LYS A 61 -8.37 26.38 4.14
N GLU A 62 -8.82 26.52 5.39
CA GLU A 62 -10.19 26.24 5.78
C GLU A 62 -11.14 27.25 5.11
N GLU A 63 -12.09 26.75 4.31
CA GLU A 63 -13.12 27.59 3.69
C GLU A 63 -14.42 27.43 4.49
N LEU A 64 -14.83 28.49 5.19
CA LEU A 64 -15.97 28.46 6.11
C LEU A 64 -17.34 28.40 5.41
N TYR A 65 -17.41 28.59 4.08
CA TYR A 65 -18.67 28.86 3.37
C TYR A 65 -18.93 28.03 2.10
N SER A 66 -18.10 27.03 1.79
CA SER A 66 -18.26 26.26 0.54
C SER A 66 -18.48 24.77 0.81
N ALA A 67 -19.69 24.28 0.53
CA ALA A 67 -20.06 22.87 0.64
C ALA A 67 -19.30 21.98 -0.38
N SER A 68 -18.77 22.57 -1.45
CA SER A 68 -17.95 21.88 -2.46
C SER A 68 -16.47 22.15 -2.21
N LYS A 69 -15.75 21.14 -1.74
CA LYS A 69 -14.28 21.15 -1.67
C LYS A 69 -13.71 21.07 -3.11
N PRO A 70 -13.06 22.12 -3.66
CA PRO A 70 -12.43 22.01 -4.97
C PRO A 70 -11.33 20.95 -4.94
N ILE A 71 -11.21 20.20 -6.04
CA ILE A 71 -10.13 19.23 -6.26
C ILE A 71 -8.84 20.04 -6.46
N ARG A 72 -7.90 19.93 -5.51
CA ARG A 72 -6.56 20.54 -5.61
C ARG A 72 -5.56 19.47 -6.03
N SER A 73 -4.81 19.74 -7.10
CA SER A 73 -3.64 18.96 -7.47
C SER A 73 -2.41 19.47 -6.73
N ILE A 74 -1.65 18.57 -6.10
CA ILE A 74 -0.36 18.88 -5.48
C ILE A 74 0.72 18.31 -6.38
N LEU A 75 1.81 19.06 -6.59
CA LEU A 75 2.98 18.55 -7.30
C LEU A 75 3.64 17.48 -6.43
N ALA A 76 3.63 16.24 -6.92
CA ALA A 76 4.22 15.09 -6.23
C ALA A 76 5.00 14.24 -7.22
N THR A 77 6.04 13.56 -6.73
CA THR A 77 6.73 12.54 -7.52
C THR A 77 5.74 11.41 -7.83
N PRO A 78 5.51 11.06 -9.11
CA PRO A 78 4.60 9.98 -9.45
C PRO A 78 5.10 8.67 -8.84
N LYS A 79 4.16 7.90 -8.28
CA LYS A 79 4.43 6.56 -7.77
C LYS A 79 3.47 5.58 -8.43
N VAL A 80 4.03 4.48 -8.93
CA VAL A 80 3.24 3.35 -9.42
C VAL A 80 2.51 2.74 -8.22
N CYS A 81 1.19 2.70 -8.31
CA CYS A 81 0.30 1.99 -7.39
C CYS A 81 -0.55 1.03 -8.21
N LEU A 82 -0.59 -0.23 -7.81
CA LEU A 82 -1.32 -1.28 -8.50
C LEU A 82 -2.66 -1.52 -7.82
N ASP A 83 -3.65 -1.91 -8.63
CA ASP A 83 -4.98 -2.21 -8.14
C ASP A 83 -5.01 -3.60 -7.50
N SER A 84 -5.37 -3.62 -6.21
CA SER A 84 -5.58 -4.84 -5.43
C SER A 84 -6.67 -5.77 -5.96
N GLN A 85 -7.52 -5.32 -6.88
CA GLN A 85 -8.56 -6.13 -7.50
C GLN A 85 -8.15 -6.74 -8.85
N GLN A 86 -7.01 -6.30 -9.41
CA GLN A 86 -6.49 -6.82 -10.67
C GLN A 86 -5.50 -7.96 -10.44
N SER A 87 -5.39 -8.83 -11.45
CA SER A 87 -4.38 -9.90 -11.50
C SER A 87 -3.23 -9.51 -12.43
N TYR A 88 -2.00 -9.78 -12.02
CA TYR A 88 -0.80 -9.44 -12.76
C TYR A 88 -0.05 -10.69 -13.22
N ILE A 89 0.28 -10.75 -14.50
CA ILE A 89 0.98 -11.88 -15.12
C ILE A 89 2.46 -11.51 -15.25
N VAL A 90 3.34 -12.42 -14.82
CA VAL A 90 4.79 -12.31 -15.03
C VAL A 90 5.27 -13.54 -15.79
N THR A 91 5.58 -13.37 -17.08
CA THR A 91 6.19 -14.42 -17.91
C THR A 91 7.64 -14.65 -17.51
N GLY A 92 8.05 -15.92 -17.37
CA GLY A 92 9.36 -16.25 -16.82
C GLY A 92 9.48 -15.94 -15.31
N GLY A 93 8.35 -15.88 -14.60
CA GLY A 93 8.25 -15.40 -13.22
C GLY A 93 9.03 -16.19 -12.18
N LEU A 94 9.41 -17.44 -12.48
CA LEU A 94 10.23 -18.28 -11.59
C LEU A 94 11.75 -18.10 -11.78
N GLY A 95 12.17 -17.21 -12.68
CA GLY A 95 13.57 -16.79 -12.82
C GLY A 95 14.00 -15.79 -11.72
N GLY A 96 15.29 -15.50 -11.63
CA GLY A 96 15.81 -14.56 -10.62
C GLY A 96 15.19 -13.16 -10.71
N LEU A 97 15.10 -12.61 -11.92
CA LEU A 97 14.47 -11.30 -12.13
C LEU A 97 12.94 -11.35 -11.93
N GLY A 98 12.29 -12.42 -12.38
CA GLY A 98 10.84 -12.58 -12.27
C GLY A 98 10.36 -12.61 -10.81
N LEU A 99 11.10 -13.27 -9.93
CA LEU A 99 10.80 -13.33 -8.50
C LEU A 99 10.97 -11.97 -7.81
N GLU A 100 12.02 -11.22 -8.16
CA GLU A 100 12.22 -9.86 -7.66
C GLU A 100 11.14 -8.91 -8.18
N LEU A 101 10.77 -9.02 -9.45
CA LEU A 101 9.67 -8.25 -10.03
C LEU A 101 8.35 -8.56 -9.34
N ALA A 102 8.03 -9.84 -9.09
CA ALA A 102 6.84 -10.22 -8.35
C ALA A 102 6.83 -9.65 -6.92
N GLY A 103 7.99 -9.66 -6.24
CA GLY A 103 8.16 -9.03 -4.95
C GLY A 103 7.95 -7.51 -5.00
N TRP A 104 8.42 -6.85 -6.05
CA TRP A 104 8.19 -5.43 -6.28
C TRP A 104 6.71 -5.11 -6.57
N LEU A 105 6.04 -5.90 -7.41
CA LEU A 105 4.60 -5.75 -7.69
C LEU A 105 3.77 -5.84 -6.41
N ILE A 106 4.09 -6.80 -5.52
CA ILE A 106 3.48 -6.92 -4.20
C ILE A 106 3.66 -5.64 -3.38
N GLN A 107 4.87 -5.07 -3.35
CA GLN A 107 5.13 -3.81 -2.65
C GLN A 107 4.36 -2.63 -3.25
N LYS A 108 4.01 -2.69 -4.55
CA LYS A 108 3.20 -1.68 -5.23
C LYS A 108 1.69 -1.88 -5.06
N GLY A 109 1.25 -2.92 -4.35
CA GLY A 109 -0.16 -3.17 -4.04
C GLY A 109 -0.80 -4.33 -4.80
N ALA A 110 -0.04 -5.05 -5.63
CA ALA A 110 -0.55 -6.25 -6.29
C ALA A 110 -0.83 -7.35 -5.27
N THR A 111 -2.06 -7.86 -5.28
CA THR A 111 -2.51 -8.94 -4.39
C THR A 111 -2.62 -10.27 -5.13
N ARG A 112 -2.81 -10.26 -6.46
CA ARG A 112 -3.06 -11.45 -7.28
C ARG A 112 -2.00 -11.52 -8.37
N ILE A 113 -1.11 -12.49 -8.28
CA ILE A 113 0.02 -12.62 -9.20
C ILE A 113 0.04 -14.02 -9.80
N VAL A 114 0.19 -14.09 -11.12
CA VAL A 114 0.40 -15.32 -11.88
C VAL A 114 1.82 -15.31 -12.42
N LEU A 115 2.64 -16.27 -11.99
CA LEU A 115 3.98 -16.49 -12.50
C LEU A 115 3.93 -17.58 -13.57
N ASN A 116 4.17 -17.22 -14.83
CA ASN A 116 4.28 -18.21 -15.90
C ASN A 116 5.72 -18.74 -16.01
N SER A 117 5.86 -20.06 -16.11
CA SER A 117 7.15 -20.73 -16.29
C SER A 117 6.98 -22.09 -16.95
N ARG A 118 7.86 -22.44 -17.89
CA ARG A 118 7.88 -23.77 -18.55
C ARG A 118 8.16 -24.93 -17.59
N ARG A 119 8.70 -24.64 -16.41
CA ARG A 119 9.02 -25.61 -15.36
C ARG A 119 8.38 -25.17 -14.06
N ASP A 120 7.97 -26.14 -13.27
CA ASP A 120 7.36 -25.89 -11.97
C ASP A 120 8.39 -25.46 -10.90
N LEU A 121 7.98 -25.37 -9.64
CA LEU A 121 8.86 -25.06 -8.51
C LEU A 121 9.97 -26.12 -8.35
N LEU A 122 11.23 -25.72 -8.58
CA LEU A 122 12.38 -26.65 -8.58
C LEU A 122 13.45 -26.31 -7.52
N ASN A 123 13.51 -25.05 -7.06
CA ASN A 123 14.64 -24.55 -6.28
C ASN A 123 14.24 -24.00 -4.90
N GLY A 124 15.10 -24.19 -3.89
CA GLY A 124 14.88 -23.67 -2.53
C GLY A 124 14.73 -22.14 -2.47
N LYS A 125 15.37 -21.39 -3.38
CA LYS A 125 15.17 -19.94 -3.51
C LYS A 125 13.73 -19.60 -3.89
N GLN A 126 13.14 -20.31 -4.86
CA GLN A 126 11.75 -20.08 -5.27
C GLN A 126 10.80 -20.39 -4.10
N ALA A 127 11.01 -21.52 -3.41
CA ALA A 127 10.22 -21.90 -2.24
C ALA A 127 10.27 -20.83 -1.12
N TYR A 128 11.43 -20.20 -0.90
CA TYR A 128 11.56 -19.10 0.06
C TYR A 128 10.65 -17.92 -0.29
N HIS A 129 10.62 -17.47 -1.54
CA HIS A 129 9.74 -16.36 -1.96
C HIS A 129 8.26 -16.72 -1.77
N PHE A 130 7.85 -17.92 -2.17
CA PHE A 130 6.46 -18.37 -2.00
C PHE A 130 6.06 -18.44 -0.52
N ARG A 131 6.93 -18.96 0.36
CA ARG A 131 6.70 -18.98 1.80
C ARG A 131 6.63 -17.57 2.39
N LYS A 132 7.50 -16.66 1.92
CA LYS A 132 7.49 -15.25 2.33
C LYS A 132 6.17 -14.58 1.94
N TRP A 133 5.69 -14.82 0.71
CA TRP A 133 4.46 -14.23 0.21
C TRP A 133 3.20 -14.84 0.84
N SER A 134 3.21 -16.14 1.16
CA SER A 134 2.08 -16.80 1.82
C SER A 134 1.82 -16.29 3.24
N ASN A 135 2.79 -15.60 3.86
CA ASN A 135 2.59 -14.98 5.17
C ASN A 135 1.68 -13.73 5.12
N TYR A 136 1.47 -13.16 3.93
CA TYR A 136 0.54 -12.04 3.76
C TYR A 136 -0.86 -12.58 3.44
N LYS A 137 -1.83 -12.31 4.32
CA LYS A 137 -3.20 -12.87 4.23
C LYS A 137 -3.94 -12.50 2.93
N ASN A 138 -3.60 -11.37 2.32
CA ASN A 138 -4.28 -10.83 1.15
C ASN A 138 -3.53 -11.08 -0.16
N ILE A 139 -2.44 -11.84 -0.16
CA ILE A 139 -1.63 -12.09 -1.37
C ILE A 139 -1.82 -13.53 -1.85
N THR A 140 -2.15 -13.66 -3.12
CA THR A 140 -2.26 -14.93 -3.84
C THR A 140 -1.27 -14.93 -4.99
N VAL A 141 -0.30 -15.86 -4.92
CA VAL A 141 0.64 -16.11 -6.01
C VAL A 141 0.39 -17.51 -6.55
N LYS A 142 0.15 -17.63 -7.85
CA LYS A 142 -0.08 -18.90 -8.55
C LYS A 142 0.97 -19.09 -9.64
N VAL A 143 1.31 -20.33 -9.94
CA VAL A 143 2.19 -20.70 -11.05
C VAL A 143 1.32 -21.26 -12.16
N ASP A 144 1.58 -20.81 -13.39
CA ASP A 144 1.04 -21.39 -14.60
C ASP A 144 2.19 -21.91 -15.47
N THR A 145 1.98 -23.08 -16.07
CA THR A 145 3.00 -23.76 -16.90
C THR A 145 2.64 -23.80 -18.38
N SER A 146 1.59 -23.06 -18.79
CA SER A 146 1.15 -22.97 -20.17
C SER A 146 2.26 -22.39 -21.07
N ASP A 147 2.41 -22.92 -22.28
CA ASP A 147 3.40 -22.43 -23.24
C ASP A 147 2.92 -21.12 -23.89
N THR A 148 3.47 -20.00 -23.45
CA THR A 148 3.11 -18.68 -23.96
C THR A 148 3.65 -18.37 -25.37
N SER A 149 4.41 -19.29 -25.97
CA SER A 149 4.83 -19.16 -27.37
C SER A 149 3.76 -19.59 -28.37
N THR A 150 2.71 -20.30 -27.93
CA THR A 150 1.55 -20.64 -28.75
C THR A 150 0.35 -19.75 -28.41
N GLU A 151 -0.55 -19.58 -29.37
CA GLU A 151 -1.78 -18.80 -29.19
C GLU A 151 -2.66 -19.44 -28.11
N GLU A 152 -2.82 -20.77 -28.14
CA GLU A 152 -3.63 -21.49 -27.17
C GLU A 152 -3.08 -21.39 -25.74
N GLY A 153 -1.75 -21.40 -25.59
CA GLY A 153 -1.12 -21.28 -24.27
C GLY A 153 -1.16 -19.86 -23.73
N ALA A 154 -1.06 -18.84 -24.59
CA ALA A 154 -1.28 -17.46 -24.20
C ALA A 154 -2.74 -17.22 -23.75
N ASP A 155 -3.70 -17.74 -24.49
CA ASP A 155 -5.13 -17.67 -24.15
C ASP A 155 -5.44 -18.39 -22.83
N SER A 156 -4.85 -19.57 -22.61
CA SER A 156 -4.96 -20.32 -21.36
C SER A 156 -4.45 -19.50 -20.18
N LEU A 157 -3.27 -18.88 -20.31
CA LEU A 157 -2.68 -18.06 -19.26
C LEU A 157 -3.54 -16.83 -18.92
N ILE A 158 -4.08 -16.14 -19.93
CA ILE A 158 -4.97 -15.00 -19.72
C ILE A 158 -6.24 -15.44 -18.99
N ARG A 159 -6.87 -16.52 -19.43
CA ARG A 159 -8.08 -17.07 -18.78
C ARG A 159 -7.80 -17.49 -17.33
N PHE A 160 -6.64 -18.09 -17.07
CA PHE A 160 -6.24 -18.45 -15.72
C PHE A 160 -6.09 -17.23 -14.81
N ALA A 161 -5.46 -16.15 -15.30
CA ALA A 161 -5.35 -14.91 -14.55
C ALA A 161 -6.72 -14.26 -14.30
N GLN A 162 -7.62 -14.28 -15.30
CA GLN A 162 -8.99 -13.77 -15.20
C GLN A 162 -9.82 -14.43 -14.09
N GLN A 163 -9.54 -15.71 -13.75
CA GLN A 163 -10.19 -16.38 -12.62
C GLN A 163 -9.82 -15.77 -11.27
N LEU A 164 -8.65 -15.15 -11.16
CA LEU A 164 -8.22 -14.45 -9.96
C LEU A 164 -8.76 -13.01 -9.94
N GLY A 165 -8.84 -12.35 -11.09
CA GLY A 165 -9.41 -11.00 -11.24
C GLY A 165 -9.17 -10.44 -12.64
N PRO A 166 -9.71 -9.26 -12.97
CA PRO A 166 -9.41 -8.61 -14.25
C PRO A 166 -7.89 -8.48 -14.46
N VAL A 167 -7.41 -8.79 -15.66
CA VAL A 167 -5.97 -8.71 -15.96
C VAL A 167 -5.55 -7.24 -15.99
N GLY A 168 -4.66 -6.90 -15.06
CA GLY A 168 -4.11 -5.56 -14.93
C GLY A 168 -2.86 -5.39 -15.78
N VAL A 169 -2.66 -4.17 -16.26
CA VAL A 169 -1.42 -3.73 -16.91
C VAL A 169 -0.74 -2.73 -15.97
N CYS A 170 0.59 -2.81 -15.85
CA CYS A 170 1.31 -1.81 -15.07
C CYS A 170 1.12 -0.43 -15.72
N PRO A 171 0.67 0.60 -14.98
CA PRO A 171 0.57 1.95 -15.52
C PRO A 171 1.97 2.45 -15.91
N GLN A 172 2.06 3.15 -17.05
CA GLN A 172 3.27 3.80 -17.56
C GLN A 172 3.57 5.09 -16.80
#